data_AF-A0A7S1RUQ2-F1
#
_entry.id   AF-A0A7S1RUQ2-F1
#
_cell.length_a   1.000
_cell.length_b   1.000
_cell.length_c   1.000
_cell.angle_alpha   90.00
_cell.angle_beta   90.00
_cell.angle_gamma   90.00
#
_symmetry.space_group_name_H-M   'P 1'
#
loop_
_entity.id
_entity.type
_entity.pdbx_description
1 polymer ?
#
loop_
_entity_poly.entity_id
_entity_poly.type
_entity_poly.pdbx_seq_one_letter_code
_entity_poly.pdbx_strand_id
1 'polypeptide(L)'
;AMAGNAEAVSALGEPASLWGHFACLSSIPRPSKQEAKVLAFLREFAEAKGLAWKQDACGNLLVVRPGSGGGEKAEPVMLQGHVDMVCEKNAGTAHDFSADPLRFNWTLAEPTTTDVREFC
;
A
#
# COMPACT_ATOMS: atom_id res chain seq x y z
N ALA A 1 -12.02 -7.13 -10.29
CA ALA A 1 -11.97 -5.66 -10.38
C ALA A 1 -10.58 -5.13 -10.01
N MET A 2 -9.53 -5.57 -10.72
CA MET A 2 -8.12 -5.12 -10.57
C MET A 2 -7.69 -4.20 -11.73
N ALA A 3 -8.49 -4.14 -12.81
CA ALA A 3 -8.10 -3.49 -14.06
C ALA A 3 -7.92 -1.97 -13.94
N GLY A 4 -8.76 -1.29 -13.14
CA GLY A 4 -8.74 0.18 -13.03
C GLY A 4 -7.45 0.74 -12.43
N ASN A 5 -6.98 0.17 -11.32
CA ASN A 5 -5.76 0.66 -10.67
C ASN A 5 -4.51 0.29 -11.48
N ALA A 6 -4.47 -0.91 -12.08
CA ALA A 6 -3.35 -1.35 -12.92
C ALA A 6 -3.17 -0.47 -14.16
N GLU A 7 -4.28 -0.08 -14.80
CA GLU A 7 -4.27 0.84 -15.93
C GLU A 7 -3.84 2.25 -15.48
N ALA A 8 -4.41 2.75 -14.37
CA ALA A 8 -4.08 4.07 -13.86
C ALA A 8 -2.59 4.21 -13.48
N VAL A 9 -1.96 3.17 -12.91
CA VAL A 9 -0.54 3.22 -12.59
C VAL A 9 0.40 3.07 -13.78
N SER A 10 -0.07 2.41 -14.85
CA SER A 10 0.75 2.23 -16.07
C SER A 10 1.12 3.56 -16.75
N ALA A 11 0.35 4.62 -16.49
CA ALA A 11 0.58 5.96 -17.02
C ALA A 11 1.55 6.82 -16.17
N LEU A 12 1.98 6.37 -14.98
CA LEU A 12 2.76 7.18 -14.02
C LEU A 12 4.28 7.18 -14.27
N GLY A 13 4.77 6.41 -15.24
CA GLY A 13 6.20 6.34 -15.57
C GLY A 13 7.02 5.46 -14.61
N GLU A 14 8.33 5.69 -14.54
CA GLU A 14 9.26 4.87 -13.74
C GLU A 14 9.38 5.37 -12.28
N PRO A 15 9.66 4.47 -11.30
CA PRO A 15 9.88 3.03 -11.48
C PRO A 15 8.57 2.23 -11.49
N ALA A 16 8.36 1.42 -12.53
CA ALA A 16 7.11 0.65 -12.71
C ALA A 16 6.81 -0.31 -11.53
N SER A 17 7.85 -0.83 -10.88
CA SER A 17 7.72 -1.73 -9.73
C SER A 17 7.10 -1.05 -8.51
N LEU A 18 7.46 0.22 -8.25
CA LEU A 18 6.87 1.01 -7.15
C LEU A 18 5.37 1.17 -7.36
N TRP A 19 4.98 1.54 -8.58
CA TRP A 19 3.57 1.77 -8.88
C TRP A 19 2.74 0.47 -8.88
N GLY A 20 3.35 -0.66 -9.27
CA GLY A 20 2.74 -1.97 -9.10
C GLY A 20 2.45 -2.30 -7.62
N HIS A 21 3.42 -2.05 -6.73
CA HIS A 21 3.23 -2.21 -5.29
C HIS A 21 2.15 -1.27 -4.73
N PHE A 22 2.14 -0.01 -5.19
CA PHE A 22 1.11 0.95 -4.81
C PHE A 22 -0.29 0.48 -5.22
N ALA A 23 -0.48 0.05 -6.48
CA ALA A 23 -1.77 -0.47 -6.95
C ALA A 23 -2.25 -1.69 -6.15
N CYS A 24 -1.35 -2.61 -5.80
CA CYS A 24 -1.67 -3.72 -4.91
C CYS A 24 -2.10 -3.23 -3.53
N LEU A 25 -1.35 -2.29 -2.92
CA LEU A 25 -1.65 -1.78 -1.59
C LEU A 25 -3.00 -1.03 -1.54
N SER A 26 -3.29 -0.19 -2.53
CA SER A 26 -4.56 0.55 -2.63
C SER A 26 -5.77 -0.37 -2.85
N SER A 27 -5.55 -1.60 -3.32
CA SER A 27 -6.63 -2.60 -3.43
C SER A 27 -7.03 -3.22 -2.08
N ILE A 28 -6.27 -2.95 -1.01
CA ILE A 28 -6.49 -3.50 0.31
C ILE A 28 -7.12 -2.43 1.20
N PRO A 29 -8.37 -2.59 1.65
CA PRO A 29 -8.98 -1.68 2.60
C PRO A 29 -8.19 -1.69 3.92
N ARG A 30 -7.68 -0.51 4.30
CA ARG A 30 -6.77 -0.32 5.45
C ARG A 30 -7.15 0.91 6.32
N PRO A 31 -8.39 1.03 6.83
CA PRO A 31 -8.76 2.13 7.72
C PRO A 31 -7.87 2.15 8.96
N SER A 32 -7.65 3.34 9.53
CA SER A 32 -7.09 3.46 10.88
C SER A 32 -7.88 2.60 11.88
N LYS A 33 -7.15 1.84 12.71
CA LYS A 33 -7.62 0.82 13.67
C LYS A 33 -8.17 -0.48 13.04
N GLN A 34 -8.07 -0.65 11.73
CA GLN A 34 -8.48 -1.85 11.00
C GLN A 34 -7.37 -2.35 10.05
N GLU A 35 -6.12 -2.31 10.53
CA GLU A 35 -4.92 -2.61 9.74
C GLU A 35 -4.68 -4.11 9.55
N ALA A 36 -5.49 -4.98 10.16
CA ALA A 36 -5.27 -6.43 10.16
C ALA A 36 -5.12 -7.03 8.75
N LYS A 37 -5.90 -6.53 7.77
CA LYS A 37 -5.84 -6.99 6.37
C LYS A 37 -4.51 -6.63 5.71
N VAL A 38 -4.08 -5.37 5.82
CA VAL A 38 -2.81 -4.91 5.23
C VAL A 38 -1.60 -5.53 5.93
N LEU A 39 -1.66 -5.71 7.25
CA LEU A 39 -0.61 -6.39 8.00
C LEU A 39 -0.49 -7.87 7.62
N ALA A 40 -1.61 -8.57 7.37
CA ALA A 40 -1.58 -9.94 6.84
C ALA A 40 -0.93 -10.00 5.46
N PHE A 41 -1.34 -9.11 4.54
CA PHE A 41 -0.73 -9.01 3.22
C PHE A 41 0.78 -8.75 3.25
N LEU A 42 1.25 -7.85 4.11
CA LEU A 42 2.69 -7.55 4.23
C LEU A 42 3.49 -8.73 4.83
N ARG A 43 2.89 -9.50 5.75
CA ARG A 43 3.50 -10.73 6.27
C ARG A 43 3.62 -11.79 5.18
N GLU A 44 2.55 -12.04 4.44
CA GLU A 44 2.54 -12.97 3.30
C GLU A 44 3.55 -12.54 2.23
N PHE A 45 3.67 -11.24 1.96
CA PHE A 45 4.67 -10.69 1.04
C PHE A 45 6.10 -10.99 1.52
N ALA A 46 6.39 -10.78 2.81
CA ALA A 46 7.70 -11.08 3.38
C ALA A 46 8.02 -12.58 3.31
N GLU A 47 7.06 -13.44 3.68
CA GLU A 47 7.20 -14.90 3.63
C GLU A 47 7.42 -15.42 2.21
N ALA A 48 6.63 -14.95 1.23
CA ALA A 48 6.76 -15.32 -0.17
C ALA A 48 8.12 -14.91 -0.77
N LYS A 49 8.77 -13.90 -0.19
CA LYS A 49 10.13 -13.45 -0.57
C LYS A 49 11.23 -14.07 0.29
N GLY A 50 10.89 -14.92 1.26
CA GLY A 50 11.85 -15.51 2.20
C GLY A 50 12.52 -14.48 3.12
N LEU A 51 11.85 -13.35 3.39
CA LEU A 51 12.34 -12.29 4.25
C LEU A 51 11.93 -12.55 5.71
N ALA A 52 12.85 -12.30 6.63
CA ALA A 52 12.54 -12.37 8.05
C ALA A 52 11.61 -11.20 8.43
N TRP A 53 10.62 -11.46 9.26
CA TRP A 53 9.75 -10.42 9.78
C TRP A 53 9.45 -10.64 11.26
N LYS A 54 9.11 -9.56 11.96
CA LYS A 54 8.62 -9.60 13.35
C LYS A 54 7.51 -8.58 13.52
N GLN A 55 6.55 -8.90 14.38
CA GLN A 55 5.48 -7.99 14.77
C GLN A 55 5.54 -7.77 16.28
N ASP A 56 5.46 -6.52 16.72
CA ASP A 56 5.44 -6.19 18.15
C ASP A 56 4.03 -6.28 18.74
N ALA A 57 3.91 -6.09 20.06
CA ALA A 57 2.63 -6.12 20.77
C ALA A 57 1.68 -4.96 20.38
N CYS A 58 2.23 -3.88 19.82
CA CYS A 58 1.45 -2.73 19.34
C CYS A 58 0.95 -2.93 17.90
N GLY A 59 1.40 -3.99 17.22
CA GLY A 59 1.02 -4.32 15.85
C GLY A 59 1.97 -3.83 14.76
N ASN A 60 3.08 -3.15 15.11
CA ASN A 60 4.05 -2.67 14.14
C ASN A 60 4.78 -3.85 13.51
N LEU A 61 4.91 -3.83 12.17
CA LEU A 61 5.59 -4.87 11.40
C LEU A 61 6.98 -4.40 10.97
N LEU A 62 8.01 -5.16 11.33
CA LEU A 62 9.36 -5.00 10.80
C LEU A 62 9.66 -6.14 9.83
N VAL A 63 10.05 -5.81 8.60
CA VAL A 63 10.59 -6.76 7.61
C VAL A 63 12.09 -6.48 7.46
N VAL A 64 12.90 -7.53 7.51
CA VAL A 64 14.36 -7.46 7.44
C VAL A 64 14.83 -8.12 6.15
N ARG A 65 15.57 -7.35 5.35
CA ARG A 65 16.24 -7.82 4.14
C ARG A 65 17.76 -7.74 4.35
N PRO A 66 18.51 -8.82 4.15
CA PRO A 66 19.98 -8.76 4.15
C PRO A 66 20.49 -7.75 3.11
N GLY A 67 21.63 -7.12 3.41
CA GLY A 67 22.37 -6.35 2.42
C GLY A 67 22.66 -7.20 1.17
N SER A 68 22.68 -6.57 0.01
CA SER A 68 22.94 -7.25 -1.26
C SER A 68 23.78 -6.35 -2.18
N GLY A 69 24.54 -6.93 -3.09
CA GLY A 69 25.28 -6.15 -4.10
C GLY A 69 26.47 -5.40 -3.50
N GLY A 70 27.14 -5.99 -2.50
CA GLY A 70 28.26 -5.36 -1.77
C GLY A 70 27.83 -4.67 -0.47
N GLY A 71 26.54 -4.62 -0.18
CA GLY A 71 25.98 -4.02 1.04
C GLY A 71 25.94 -4.96 2.26
N GLU A 72 26.49 -6.17 2.20
CA GLU A 72 26.38 -7.19 3.26
C GLU A 72 27.07 -6.77 4.57
N LYS A 73 28.04 -5.87 4.50
CA LYS A 73 28.79 -5.30 5.63
C LYS A 73 28.50 -3.81 5.87
N ALA A 74 27.57 -3.24 5.13
CA ALA A 74 27.18 -1.84 5.31
C ALA A 74 26.38 -1.67 6.61
N GLU A 75 26.37 -0.45 7.14
CA GLU A 75 25.49 -0.09 8.25
C GLU A 75 24.02 -0.31 7.86
N PRO A 76 23.19 -0.91 8.74
CA PRO A 76 21.78 -1.09 8.46
C PRO A 76 21.05 0.24 8.27
N VAL A 77 20.15 0.28 7.28
CA VAL A 77 19.24 1.42 7.06
C VAL A 77 17.81 0.96 7.32
N MET A 78 17.02 1.84 7.93
CA MET A 78 15.60 1.62 8.19
C MET A 78 14.75 2.56 7.34
N LEU A 79 13.80 1.99 6.60
CA LEU A 79 12.71 2.74 5.94
C LEU A 79 11.45 2.55 6.78
N GLN A 80 10.79 3.65 7.14
CA GLN A 80 9.60 3.63 7.95
C GLN A 80 8.45 4.32 7.21
N GLY A 81 7.26 3.72 7.31
CA GLY A 81 5.99 4.27 6.86
C GLY A 81 4.88 3.74 7.75
N HIS A 82 3.72 4.39 7.71
CA HIS A 82 2.50 3.87 8.33
C HIS A 82 1.61 3.23 7.27
N VAL A 83 0.76 2.29 7.69
CA VAL A 83 -0.02 1.43 6.77
C VAL A 83 -1.50 1.75 6.76
N ASP A 84 -1.98 2.54 7.72
CA ASP A 84 -3.36 2.95 7.79
C ASP A 84 -3.64 4.14 6.87
N MET A 85 -4.93 4.42 6.67
CA MET A 85 -5.41 5.59 5.93
C MET A 85 -6.48 6.31 6.72
N VAL A 86 -6.47 7.63 6.55
CA VAL A 86 -7.62 8.47 6.89
C VAL A 86 -8.75 8.21 5.91
N CYS A 87 -9.94 7.90 6.43
CA CYS A 87 -11.12 7.62 5.62
C CYS A 87 -12.00 8.87 5.51
N GLU A 88 -11.74 9.71 4.50
CA GLU A 88 -12.58 10.85 4.16
C GLU A 88 -13.23 10.64 2.79
N LYS A 89 -14.53 10.91 2.68
CA LYS A 89 -15.25 10.85 1.40
C LYS A 89 -16.12 12.07 1.15
N ASN A 90 -16.27 12.46 -0.13
CA ASN A 90 -17.13 13.57 -0.51
C ASN A 90 -18.62 13.23 -0.34
N ALA A 91 -19.43 14.26 -0.11
CA ALA A 91 -20.87 14.12 0.04
C ALA A 91 -21.50 13.46 -1.20
N GLY A 92 -22.32 12.43 -0.99
CA GLY A 92 -22.96 11.66 -2.08
C GLY A 92 -22.16 10.45 -2.56
N THR A 93 -20.94 10.23 -2.06
CA THR A 93 -20.11 9.07 -2.46
C THR A 93 -20.46 7.82 -1.65
N ALA A 94 -20.85 6.76 -2.35
CA ALA A 94 -21.00 5.42 -1.77
C ALA A 94 -19.66 4.68 -1.85
N HIS A 95 -19.00 4.56 -0.70
CA HIS A 95 -17.76 3.80 -0.51
C HIS A 95 -17.72 3.26 0.91
N ASP A 96 -17.46 1.96 1.05
CA ASP A 96 -17.24 1.26 2.32
C ASP A 96 -15.74 1.00 2.52
N PHE A 97 -15.09 1.84 3.32
CA PHE A 97 -13.65 1.75 3.61
C PHE A 97 -13.21 0.43 4.27
N SER A 98 -14.13 -0.38 4.80
CA SER A 98 -13.79 -1.68 5.39
C SER A 98 -13.72 -2.81 4.37
N ALA A 99 -14.33 -2.63 3.19
CA ALA A 99 -14.54 -3.67 2.19
C ALA A 99 -14.10 -3.28 0.78
N ASP A 100 -14.31 -2.02 0.39
CA ASP A 100 -14.08 -1.53 -0.95
C ASP A 100 -12.61 -1.13 -1.15
N PRO A 101 -11.98 -1.55 -2.27
CA PRO A 101 -10.66 -1.06 -2.64
C PRO A 101 -10.71 0.42 -3.02
N LEU A 102 -9.61 1.14 -2.78
CA LEU A 102 -9.46 2.48 -3.34
C LEU A 102 -9.32 2.40 -4.85
N ARG A 103 -10.02 3.30 -5.54
CA ARG A 103 -9.92 3.50 -6.98
C ARG A 103 -9.41 4.90 -7.22
N PHE A 104 -8.39 5.00 -8.04
CA PHE A 104 -7.81 6.27 -8.43
C PHE A 104 -7.75 6.35 -9.94
N ASN A 105 -7.93 7.57 -10.45
CA ASN A 105 -7.67 7.89 -11.83
C ASN A 105 -6.73 9.10 -11.86
N TRP A 106 -5.53 8.92 -12.41
CA TRP A 106 -4.51 9.97 -12.51
C TRP A 106 -4.61 10.78 -13.81
N THR A 107 -5.57 10.47 -14.69
CA THR A 107 -5.84 11.31 -15.87
C THR A 107 -6.52 12.61 -15.43
N LEU A 108 -5.96 13.77 -15.82
CA LEU A 108 -6.46 15.13 -15.55
C LEU A 108 -7.88 15.43 -16.05
N ALA A 109 -8.59 14.48 -16.67
CA ALA A 109 -9.74 14.75 -17.52
C ALA A 109 -11.12 14.60 -16.86
N GLU A 110 -11.28 13.86 -15.75
CA GLU A 110 -12.62 13.68 -15.16
C GLU A 110 -12.52 13.42 -13.64
N PRO A 111 -13.33 14.09 -12.80
CA PRO A 111 -13.51 13.73 -11.39
C PRO A 111 -14.38 12.47 -11.31
N THR A 112 -13.85 11.34 -11.77
CA THR A 112 -14.55 10.06 -11.63
C THR A 112 -13.87 9.25 -10.54
N THR A 113 -14.57 9.12 -9.40
CA THR A 113 -14.27 8.22 -8.28
C THR A 113 -13.13 8.58 -7.33
N THR A 114 -12.37 9.66 -7.55
CA THR A 114 -11.38 10.18 -6.57
C THR A 114 -12.06 11.03 -5.49
N ASP A 115 -13.21 10.57 -5.01
CA ASP A 115 -13.97 11.23 -3.95
C ASP A 115 -13.58 10.72 -2.56
N VAL A 116 -12.45 10.02 -2.49
CA VAL A 116 -11.84 9.51 -1.27
C VAL A 116 -10.44 10.08 -1.18
N ARG A 117 -10.16 10.82 -0.10
CA ARG A 117 -8.82 11.39 0.12
C ARG A 117 -7.98 10.39 0.88
N GLU A 118 -6.89 9.96 0.26
CA GLU A 118 -5.83 9.18 0.89
C GLU A 118 -4.79 10.15 1.44
N PHE A 119 -4.66 10.24 2.76
CA PHE A 119 -3.50 10.83 3.42
C PHE A 119 -2.61 9.69 3.91
N CYS A 120 -1.48 9.50 3.23
CA CYS A 120 -0.35 8.69 3.66
C CYS A 120 0.83 9.60 4.03
#